data_AF-A0A0S1NHU6-F1
#
_entry.id   AF-A0A0S1NHU6-F1
#
_cell.length_a   1.000
_cell.length_b   1.000
_cell.length_c   1.000
_cell.angle_alpha   90.00
_cell.angle_beta   90.00
_cell.angle_gamma   90.00
#
_symmetry.space_group_name_H-M   'P 1'
#
loop_
_entity.id
_entity.type
_entity.pdbx_description
1 polymer ?
#
loop_
_entity_poly.entity_id
_entity_poly.type
_entity_poly.pdbx_seq_one_letter_code
_entity_poly.pdbx_strand_id
1 'polypeptide(L)'
;FMFKYDSVPGRFKGTVEAKDGKLHIDGKAIHVFNEKDPAAIKWGSVGAEFIVESTGVFTTTEKAQAHIKGGAKKVIITAPSSDAPMYVVGVNHEKYDGKAEVISNASCTTNCLAPLAKIMHDNFNIIEGLMTTVHATTATQ
;
A
#
# COMPACT_ATOMS: atom_id res chain seq x y z
N PHE A 1 1.85 -4.38 20.58
CA PHE A 1 3.15 -3.75 20.92
C PHE A 1 3.64 -2.86 19.79
N MET A 2 3.96 -3.39 18.60
CA MET A 2 4.56 -2.63 17.49
C MET A 2 3.76 -1.39 17.07
N PHE A 3 2.42 -1.44 17.05
CA PHE A 3 1.61 -0.23 16.76
C PHE A 3 1.79 0.90 17.79
N LYS A 4 2.07 0.57 19.06
CA LYS A 4 2.18 1.55 20.15
C LYS A 4 3.54 2.25 20.17
N TYR A 5 4.59 1.57 19.75
CA TYR A 5 5.97 2.03 19.84
C TYR A 5 6.66 1.87 18.51
N ASP A 6 7.04 3.00 17.90
CA ASP A 6 7.85 3.05 16.69
C ASP A 6 9.08 3.93 16.97
N SER A 7 10.25 3.50 16.50
CA SER A 7 11.53 4.19 16.71
C SER A 7 11.65 5.49 15.93
N VAL A 8 10.86 5.67 14.86
CA VAL A 8 10.99 6.84 13.96
C VAL A 8 9.97 7.96 14.29
N PRO A 9 8.64 7.76 14.20
CA PRO A 9 7.65 8.75 14.61
C PRO A 9 7.40 8.76 16.13
N GLY A 10 7.96 7.81 16.88
CA GLY A 10 7.81 7.71 18.34
C GLY A 10 6.58 6.92 18.77
N ARG A 11 6.13 7.18 20.01
CA ARG A 11 5.00 6.47 20.62
C ARG A 11 3.66 7.00 20.08
N PHE A 12 2.74 6.09 19.74
CA PHE A 12 1.35 6.45 19.46
C PHE A 12 0.69 7.09 20.69
N LYS A 13 0.09 8.28 20.51
CA LYS A 13 -0.43 9.11 21.61
C LYS A 13 -1.78 8.63 22.17
N GLY A 14 -2.53 7.83 21.40
CA GLY A 14 -3.82 7.29 21.80
C GLY A 14 -3.75 6.00 22.61
N THR A 15 -4.88 5.32 22.73
CA THR A 15 -4.97 4.04 23.45
C THR A 15 -4.79 2.86 22.49
N VAL A 16 -4.03 1.86 22.94
CA VAL A 16 -3.77 0.64 22.19
C VAL A 16 -3.88 -0.54 23.15
N GLU A 17 -4.89 -1.36 22.94
CA GLU A 17 -5.25 -2.48 23.82
C GLU A 17 -5.50 -3.74 23.00
N ALA A 18 -5.15 -4.89 23.55
CA ALA A 18 -5.55 -6.19 23.01
C ALA A 18 -6.60 -6.77 23.95
N LYS A 19 -7.83 -6.92 23.48
CA LYS A 19 -8.98 -7.36 24.29
C LYS A 19 -9.94 -8.14 23.39
N ASP A 20 -10.56 -9.18 23.93
CA ASP A 20 -11.60 -9.97 23.25
C ASP A 20 -11.15 -10.52 21.87
N GLY A 21 -9.86 -10.86 21.75
CA GLY A 21 -9.26 -11.35 20.50
C GLY A 21 -9.10 -10.29 19.40
N LYS A 22 -9.30 -9.00 19.72
CA LYS A 22 -9.20 -7.87 18.79
C LYS A 22 -8.15 -6.87 19.24
N LEU A 23 -7.68 -6.08 18.27
CA LEU A 23 -6.88 -4.90 18.54
C LEU A 23 -7.82 -3.70 18.70
N HIS A 24 -7.74 -2.98 19.81
CA HIS A 24 -8.51 -1.77 20.05
C HIS A 24 -7.59 -0.56 19.94
N ILE A 25 -7.92 0.37 19.05
CA ILE A 25 -7.19 1.64 18.85
C ILE A 25 -8.19 2.77 19.08
N ASP A 26 -7.96 3.58 20.11
CA ASP A 26 -8.88 4.64 20.54
C ASP A 26 -10.33 4.12 20.69
N GLY A 27 -10.46 2.95 21.32
CA GLY A 27 -11.74 2.26 21.54
C GLY A 27 -12.32 1.54 20.31
N LYS A 28 -11.78 1.74 19.12
CA LYS A 28 -12.26 1.08 17.89
C LYS A 28 -11.69 -0.33 17.78
N ALA A 29 -12.59 -1.32 17.70
CA ALA A 29 -12.22 -2.71 17.56
C ALA A 29 -11.77 -3.03 16.12
N ILE A 30 -10.62 -3.67 15.98
CA ILE A 30 -10.01 -4.09 14.71
C ILE A 30 -9.81 -5.59 14.75
N HIS A 31 -10.33 -6.26 13.73
CA HIS A 31 -10.12 -7.69 13.54
C HIS A 31 -8.69 -7.96 13.08
N VAL A 32 -8.06 -8.98 13.67
CA VAL A 32 -6.71 -9.41 13.34
C VAL A 32 -6.79 -10.84 12.82
N PHE A 33 -6.18 -11.08 11.67
CA PHE A 33 -6.02 -12.40 11.08
C PHE A 33 -4.55 -12.81 11.15
N ASN A 34 -4.29 -14.11 11.13
CA ASN A 34 -2.94 -14.65 11.10
C ASN A 34 -2.86 -15.78 10.07
N GLU A 35 -2.96 -15.41 8.80
CA GLU A 35 -2.93 -16.33 7.67
C GLU A 35 -1.72 -16.03 6.79
N LYS A 36 -1.08 -17.09 6.29
CA LYS A 36 0.02 -16.97 5.32
C LYS A 36 -0.49 -16.83 3.89
N ASP A 37 -1.59 -17.49 3.58
CA ASP A 37 -2.25 -17.40 2.27
C ASP A 37 -3.29 -16.26 2.30
N PRO A 38 -3.14 -15.22 1.46
CA PRO A 38 -4.11 -14.13 1.39
C PRO A 38 -5.54 -14.58 1.09
N ALA A 39 -5.72 -15.71 0.38
CA ALA A 39 -7.03 -16.25 0.05
C ALA A 39 -7.74 -16.88 1.25
N ALA A 40 -7.01 -17.27 2.30
CA ALA A 40 -7.59 -17.79 3.53
C ALA A 40 -8.15 -16.67 4.44
N ILE A 41 -7.76 -15.41 4.19
CA ILE A 41 -8.22 -14.28 4.98
C ILE A 41 -9.65 -13.92 4.58
N LYS A 42 -10.58 -14.04 5.53
CA LYS A 42 -12.02 -13.80 5.32
C LYS A 42 -12.38 -12.32 5.34
N TRP A 43 -11.83 -11.52 4.43
CA TRP A 43 -12.11 -10.07 4.30
C TRP A 43 -13.61 -9.74 4.27
N GLY A 44 -14.40 -10.55 3.53
CA GLY A 44 -15.85 -10.37 3.46
C GLY A 44 -16.55 -10.47 4.82
N SER A 45 -16.00 -11.24 5.77
CA SER A 45 -16.60 -11.39 7.11
C SER A 45 -16.52 -10.14 7.98
N VAL A 46 -15.63 -9.21 7.64
CA VAL A 46 -15.41 -7.95 8.39
C VAL A 46 -15.77 -6.72 7.57
N GLY A 47 -16.35 -6.90 6.37
CA GLY A 47 -16.73 -5.83 5.45
C GLY A 47 -15.54 -5.08 4.84
N ALA A 48 -14.36 -5.70 4.79
CA ALA A 48 -13.17 -5.07 4.20
C ALA A 48 -13.22 -5.16 2.66
N GLU A 49 -13.46 -4.02 2.00
CA GLU A 49 -13.60 -3.96 0.54
C GLU A 49 -12.30 -3.61 -0.19
N PHE A 50 -11.46 -2.74 0.42
CA PHE A 50 -10.19 -2.29 -0.14
C PHE A 50 -9.06 -2.82 0.72
N ILE A 51 -8.13 -3.54 0.11
CA ILE A 51 -6.98 -4.13 0.80
C ILE A 51 -5.70 -3.43 0.39
N VAL A 52 -4.89 -3.08 1.39
CA VAL A 52 -3.54 -2.56 1.21
C VAL A 52 -2.58 -3.75 1.32
N GLU A 53 -2.05 -4.20 0.20
CA GLU A 53 -1.08 -5.29 0.13
C GLU A 53 0.33 -4.72 0.36
N SER A 54 0.77 -4.81 1.63
CA SER A 54 2.02 -4.25 2.13
C SER A 54 2.99 -5.29 2.69
N THR A 55 2.87 -6.55 2.27
CA THR A 55 3.80 -7.63 2.68
C THR A 55 5.11 -7.59 1.89
N GLY A 56 5.09 -7.01 0.68
CA GLY A 56 6.21 -7.03 -0.26
C GLY A 56 6.37 -8.36 -1.04
N VAL A 57 5.46 -9.33 -0.85
CA VAL A 57 5.55 -10.66 -1.49
C VAL A 57 4.55 -10.84 -2.62
N PHE A 58 3.34 -10.27 -2.48
CA PHE A 58 2.24 -10.43 -3.43
C PHE A 58 2.13 -9.22 -4.39
N THR A 59 3.21 -8.94 -5.11
CA THR A 59 3.36 -7.71 -5.92
C THR A 59 2.94 -7.82 -7.39
N THR A 60 2.39 -8.97 -7.80
CA THR A 60 1.79 -9.15 -9.14
C THR A 60 0.28 -9.20 -9.04
N THR A 61 -0.40 -8.93 -10.16
CA THR A 61 -1.86 -8.94 -10.26
C THR A 61 -2.42 -10.30 -9.83
N GLU A 62 -1.86 -11.39 -10.34
CA GLU A 62 -2.28 -12.76 -10.00
C GLU A 62 -2.14 -13.05 -8.49
N LYS A 63 -1.01 -12.67 -7.89
CA LYS A 63 -0.74 -12.91 -6.47
C LYS A 63 -1.66 -12.09 -5.58
N ALA A 64 -1.83 -10.80 -5.88
CA ALA A 64 -2.69 -9.90 -5.12
C ALA A 64 -4.18 -10.25 -5.27
N GLN A 65 -4.60 -10.84 -6.40
CA GLN A 65 -5.97 -11.34 -6.59
C GLN A 65 -6.37 -12.42 -5.57
N ALA A 66 -5.43 -13.05 -4.87
CA ALA A 66 -5.75 -13.93 -3.76
C ALA A 66 -6.62 -13.23 -2.68
N HIS A 67 -6.44 -11.93 -2.44
CA HIS A 67 -7.31 -11.19 -1.51
C HIS A 67 -8.77 -11.09 -1.98
N ILE A 68 -8.99 -11.00 -3.30
CA ILE A 68 -10.35 -10.94 -3.87
C ILE A 68 -11.11 -12.23 -3.57
N LYS A 69 -10.43 -13.38 -3.59
CA LYS A 69 -11.01 -14.68 -3.18
C LYS A 69 -11.47 -14.69 -1.72
N GLY A 70 -10.81 -13.90 -0.86
CA GLY A 70 -11.18 -13.69 0.55
C GLY A 70 -12.39 -12.75 0.76
N GLY A 71 -12.94 -12.17 -0.32
CA GLY A 71 -14.09 -11.27 -0.30
C GLY A 71 -13.76 -9.78 -0.40
N ALA A 72 -12.51 -9.42 -0.67
CA ALA A 72 -12.16 -8.05 -1.02
C ALA A 72 -12.69 -7.68 -2.41
N LYS A 73 -12.87 -6.39 -2.68
CA LYS A 73 -13.29 -5.85 -3.98
C LYS A 73 -12.13 -5.24 -4.76
N LYS A 74 -11.17 -4.62 -4.06
CA LYS A 74 -10.02 -3.94 -4.65
C LYS A 74 -8.77 -4.18 -3.82
N VAL A 75 -7.62 -4.20 -4.48
CA VAL A 75 -6.31 -4.37 -3.85
C VAL A 75 -5.35 -3.29 -4.35
N ILE A 76 -4.65 -2.65 -3.41
CA ILE A 76 -3.61 -1.66 -3.67
C ILE A 76 -2.28 -2.22 -3.18
N ILE A 77 -1.37 -2.51 -4.10
CA ILE A 77 -0.01 -2.96 -3.80
C ILE A 77 0.83 -1.75 -3.41
N THR A 78 1.53 -1.79 -2.28
CA THR A 78 2.36 -0.67 -1.78
C THR A 78 3.80 -0.68 -2.30
N ALA A 79 4.03 -1.33 -3.44
CA ALA A 79 5.32 -1.50 -4.09
C ALA A 79 5.14 -1.52 -5.61
N PRO A 80 6.21 -1.29 -6.41
CA PRO A 80 6.16 -1.47 -7.86
C PRO A 80 5.65 -2.86 -8.22
N SER A 81 4.72 -2.89 -9.17
CA SER A 81 4.24 -4.12 -9.77
C SER A 81 4.78 -4.25 -11.19
N SER A 82 5.07 -5.47 -11.61
CA SER A 82 5.49 -5.77 -12.98
C SER A 82 4.33 -5.78 -13.97
N ASP A 83 3.09 -5.93 -13.50
CA ASP A 83 1.91 -6.13 -14.36
C ASP A 83 0.68 -5.30 -13.96
N ALA A 84 0.55 -4.88 -12.70
CA ALA A 84 -0.57 -4.07 -12.25
C ALA A 84 -0.41 -2.60 -12.69
N PRO A 85 -1.50 -1.92 -13.13
CA PRO A 85 -1.44 -0.51 -13.47
C PRO A 85 -1.02 0.33 -12.26
N MET A 86 -0.06 1.23 -12.48
CA MET A 86 0.54 2.06 -11.44
C MET A 86 -0.03 3.47 -11.44
N TYR A 87 -0.39 3.95 -10.25
CA TYR A 87 -0.91 5.28 -10.04
C TYR A 87 -0.10 6.04 -8.99
N VAL A 88 0.21 7.29 -9.31
CA VAL A 88 0.80 8.27 -8.40
C VAL A 88 -0.21 9.39 -8.23
N VAL A 89 -0.59 9.64 -6.97
CA VAL A 89 -1.54 10.69 -6.59
C VAL A 89 -0.97 12.05 -6.99
N GLY A 90 -1.80 12.89 -7.61
CA GLY A 90 -1.39 14.18 -8.19
C GLY A 90 -0.70 14.11 -9.56
N VAL A 91 -0.37 12.91 -10.08
CA VAL A 91 0.30 12.76 -11.38
C VAL A 91 -0.61 12.12 -12.43
N ASN A 92 -1.13 10.92 -12.15
CA ASN A 92 -1.96 10.16 -13.09
C ASN A 92 -3.14 9.42 -12.43
N HIS A 93 -3.36 9.56 -11.12
CA HIS A 93 -4.45 8.92 -10.39
C HIS A 93 -5.85 9.14 -10.99
N GLU A 94 -6.12 10.30 -11.59
CA GLU A 94 -7.39 10.60 -12.27
C GLU A 94 -7.64 9.73 -13.52
N LYS A 95 -6.62 9.06 -14.04
CA LYS A 95 -6.75 8.11 -15.16
C LYS A 95 -7.28 6.75 -14.72
N TYR A 96 -7.45 6.52 -13.42
CA TYR A 96 -8.03 5.27 -12.93
C TYR A 96 -9.53 5.24 -13.25
N ASP A 97 -9.93 4.31 -14.10
CA ASP A 97 -11.31 4.16 -14.58
C ASP A 97 -12.19 3.29 -13.67
N GLY A 98 -11.67 2.87 -12.51
CA GLY A 98 -12.38 2.02 -11.56
C GLY A 98 -12.42 0.54 -11.93
N LYS A 99 -11.96 0.13 -13.14
CA LYS A 99 -12.12 -1.25 -13.59
C LYS A 99 -11.08 -2.18 -13.01
N ALA A 100 -9.79 -1.79 -13.03
CA ALA A 100 -8.74 -2.65 -12.48
C ALA A 100 -9.01 -2.95 -11.01
N GLU A 101 -9.05 -4.23 -10.65
CA GLU A 101 -9.27 -4.69 -9.28
C GLU A 101 -8.02 -4.60 -8.44
N VAL A 102 -6.87 -4.82 -9.08
CA VAL A 102 -5.55 -4.69 -8.49
C VAL A 102 -4.84 -3.52 -9.14
N ILE A 103 -4.31 -2.62 -8.31
CA ILE A 103 -3.48 -1.49 -8.74
C ILE A 103 -2.21 -1.44 -7.88
N SER A 104 -1.19 -0.72 -8.36
CA SER A 104 0.01 -0.43 -7.57
C SER A 104 0.14 1.06 -7.29
N ASN A 105 0.51 1.39 -6.05
CA ASN A 105 0.85 2.76 -5.63
C ASN A 105 2.34 3.10 -5.89
N ALA A 106 2.98 2.37 -6.81
CA ALA A 106 4.39 2.49 -7.17
C ALA A 106 5.34 2.37 -5.95
N SER A 107 6.54 2.97 -6.03
CA SER A 107 7.49 3.06 -4.92
C SER A 107 7.49 4.45 -4.27
N CYS A 108 8.06 4.57 -3.07
CA CYS A 108 8.34 5.85 -2.42
C CYS A 108 9.17 6.79 -3.32
N THR A 109 10.22 6.26 -3.97
CA THR A 109 11.08 7.01 -4.89
C THR A 109 10.30 7.50 -6.11
N THR A 110 9.42 6.67 -6.68
CA THR A 110 8.55 7.08 -7.79
C THR A 110 7.59 8.18 -7.37
N ASN A 111 6.97 8.07 -6.19
CA ASN A 111 6.07 9.09 -5.66
C ASN A 111 6.79 10.43 -5.40
N CYS A 112 8.09 10.40 -5.06
CA CYS A 112 8.92 11.60 -4.92
C CYS A 112 9.26 12.23 -6.28
N LEU A 113 9.71 11.41 -7.24
CA LEU A 113 10.22 11.91 -8.53
C LEU A 113 9.11 12.34 -9.50
N ALA A 114 8.01 11.59 -9.58
CA ALA A 114 7.03 11.75 -10.64
C ALA A 114 6.36 13.15 -10.66
N PRO A 115 6.00 13.79 -9.53
CA PRO A 115 5.48 15.16 -9.53
C PRO A 115 6.50 16.17 -10.08
N LEU A 116 7.77 16.05 -9.70
CA LEU A 116 8.85 16.92 -10.19
C LEU A 116 9.06 16.73 -11.70
N ALA A 117 9.16 15.48 -12.14
CA ALA A 117 9.32 15.15 -13.55
C ALA A 117 8.14 15.66 -14.39
N LYS A 118 6.90 15.54 -13.87
CA LYS A 118 5.69 16.05 -14.54
C LYS A 118 5.77 17.55 -14.75
N ILE A 119 6.02 18.34 -13.70
CA ILE A 119 6.06 19.81 -13.81
C ILE A 119 7.16 20.23 -14.79
N MET A 120 8.34 19.63 -14.67
CA MET A 120 9.47 19.94 -15.56
C MET A 120 9.18 19.57 -17.01
N HIS A 121 8.58 18.41 -17.27
CA HIS A 121 8.27 17.97 -18.62
C HIS A 121 7.14 18.80 -19.24
N ASP A 122 6.08 19.10 -18.49
CA ASP A 122 4.94 19.88 -18.99
C ASP A 122 5.34 21.32 -19.38
N ASN A 123 6.32 21.92 -18.67
CA ASN A 123 6.74 23.31 -18.91
C ASN A 123 7.98 23.42 -19.81
N PHE A 124 8.88 22.44 -19.79
CA PHE A 124 10.20 22.56 -20.41
C PHE A 124 10.59 21.37 -21.30
N ASN A 125 9.74 20.34 -21.39
CA ASN A 125 9.93 19.13 -22.19
C ASN A 125 11.28 18.42 -21.94
N ILE A 126 11.33 17.55 -20.93
CA ILE A 126 12.48 16.68 -20.65
C ILE A 126 12.78 15.79 -21.86
N ILE A 127 14.02 15.85 -22.38
CA ILE A 127 14.50 14.98 -23.47
C ILE A 127 15.09 13.67 -22.92
N GLU A 128 15.91 13.77 -21.88
CA GLU A 128 16.54 12.65 -21.20
C GLU A 128 16.79 13.01 -19.72
N GLY A 129 16.99 12.00 -18.87
CA GLY A 129 17.21 12.20 -17.44
C GLY A 129 17.86 10.99 -16.78
N LEU A 130 18.81 11.28 -15.89
CA LEU A 130 19.40 10.32 -14.97
C LEU A 130 19.05 10.75 -13.55
N MET A 131 18.81 9.77 -12.68
CA MET A 131 18.40 10.02 -11.31
C MET A 131 19.16 9.12 -10.36
N THR A 132 19.54 9.67 -9.21
CA THR A 132 20.14 8.94 -8.10
C THR A 132 19.41 9.34 -6.84
N THR A 133 19.05 8.35 -6.02
CA THR A 133 18.46 8.56 -4.70
C THR A 133 19.40 8.05 -3.64
N VAL A 134 19.67 8.86 -2.62
CA VAL A 134 20.28 8.40 -1.36
C VAL A 134 19.13 8.00 -0.46
N HIS A 135 18.97 6.70 -0.21
CA HIS A 135 17.78 6.15 0.44
C HIS A 135 18.08 5.73 1.88
N ALA A 136 17.13 5.99 2.79
CA ALA A 136 17.19 5.53 4.17
C ALA A 136 17.08 4.00 4.27
N THR A 137 17.43 3.44 5.42
CA THR A 137 17.38 2.00 5.65
C THR A 137 15.96 1.42 5.55
N THR A 138 15.86 0.19 5.04
CA THR A 138 14.61 -0.56 4.87
C THR A 138 14.75 -1.98 5.43
N ALA A 139 13.63 -2.65 5.69
CA ALA A 139 13.62 -3.99 6.31
C ALA A 139 14.27 -5.12 5.48
N THR A 140 14.55 -4.88 4.20
CA THR A 140 15.18 -5.86 3.28
C THR A 140 16.71 -5.73 3.17
N GLN A 141 17.33 -4.84 3.94
CA GLN A 141 18.78 -4.69 3.99
C GLN A 141 19.47 -5.73 4.87
#